data_AF-A0A078MHS9-F1
#
_entry.id   AF-A0A078MHS9-F1
#
_cell.length_a   1.000
_cell.length_b   1.000
_cell.length_c   1.000
_cell.angle_alpha   90.00
_cell.angle_beta   90.00
_cell.angle_gamma   90.00
#
_symmetry.space_group_name_H-M   'P 1'
#
loop_
_entity.id
_entity.type
_entity.pdbx_description
1 polymer ?
#
loop_
_entity_poly.entity_id
_entity_poly.type
_entity_poly.pdbx_seq_one_letter_code
_entity_poly.pdbx_strand_id
1 'polypeptide(L)'
;MSQQIPNSIPKPLVTTNQVFIVVTSLLGVFVNTNILFIPFILGLFTVITKVNPVVMLGKPFLRKPLHTYHPEDKDQQIFNQWIATISLGLALLFFYLGWNVAGYIFAGMVIAASGIALTGFCIGCWIRFQYQMWKHRRKMAKNA
;
A
#
# COMPACT_ATOMS: atom_id res chain seq x y z
N MET A 1 -30.80 -5.65 3.56
CA MET A 1 -29.76 -6.68 3.74
C MET A 1 -28.53 -6.28 2.94
N SER A 2 -27.68 -5.42 3.50
CA SER A 2 -26.44 -4.97 2.84
C SER A 2 -25.46 -6.13 2.82
N GLN A 3 -25.33 -6.82 1.67
CA GLN A 3 -24.31 -7.83 1.48
C GLN A 3 -22.93 -7.22 1.75
N GLN A 4 -22.37 -7.48 2.93
CA GLN A 4 -20.99 -7.18 3.25
C GLN A 4 -20.13 -8.08 2.36
N ILE A 5 -19.44 -7.48 1.40
CA ILE A 5 -18.39 -8.19 0.68
C ILE A 5 -17.29 -8.48 1.71
N PRO A 6 -16.97 -9.75 2.01
CA PRO A 6 -16.00 -10.09 3.03
C PRO A 6 -14.66 -9.39 2.74
N ASN A 7 -14.17 -8.67 3.76
CA ASN A 7 -12.84 -8.04 3.86
C ASN A 7 -12.23 -7.47 2.56
N SER A 8 -12.99 -6.68 1.79
CA SER A 8 -12.53 -6.11 0.52
C SER A 8 -12.58 -4.58 0.47
N ILE A 9 -11.76 -3.99 -0.42
CA ILE A 9 -11.68 -2.56 -0.68
C ILE A 9 -11.99 -2.33 -2.18
N PRO A 10 -12.92 -1.42 -2.53
CA PRO A 10 -13.13 -1.02 -3.92
C PRO A 10 -11.84 -0.53 -4.60
N LYS A 11 -11.56 -1.02 -5.82
CA LYS A 11 -10.39 -0.61 -6.60
C LYS A 11 -10.14 0.91 -6.67
N PRO A 12 -11.16 1.79 -6.87
CA PRO A 12 -10.91 3.22 -6.90
C PRO A 12 -10.28 3.77 -5.61
N LEU A 13 -10.65 3.22 -4.44
CA LEU A 13 -10.07 3.66 -3.16
C LEU A 13 -8.63 3.17 -2.99
N VAL A 14 -8.31 1.99 -3.53
CA VAL A 14 -6.94 1.50 -3.61
C VAL A 14 -6.10 2.43 -4.49
N THR A 15 -6.62 2.84 -5.65
CA THR A 15 -5.97 3.82 -6.53
C THR A 15 -5.77 5.16 -5.82
N THR A 16 -6.76 5.67 -5.08
CA THR A 16 -6.61 6.90 -4.28
C THR A 16 -5.46 6.80 -3.28
N ASN A 17 -5.33 5.66 -2.57
CA ASN A 17 -4.22 5.45 -1.65
C ASN A 17 -2.86 5.40 -2.38
N GLN A 18 -2.78 4.75 -3.54
CA GLN A 18 -1.56 4.69 -4.35
C GLN A 18 -1.15 6.08 -4.87
N VAL A 19 -2.09 6.85 -5.41
CA VAL A 19 -1.85 8.24 -5.85
C VAL A 19 -1.37 9.08 -4.67
N PHE A 20 -2.02 8.97 -3.52
CA PHE A 20 -1.60 9.67 -2.31
C PHE A 20 -0.15 9.35 -1.93
N ILE A 21 0.22 8.07 -1.87
CA ILE A 21 1.59 7.65 -1.55
C ILE A 21 2.58 8.18 -2.59
N VAL A 22 2.29 8.06 -3.89
CA VAL A 22 3.17 8.54 -4.95
C VAL A 22 3.38 10.06 -4.86
N VAL A 23 2.30 10.83 -4.80
CA VAL A 23 2.36 12.30 -4.80
C VAL A 23 3.08 12.81 -3.56
N THR A 24 2.70 12.32 -2.37
CA THR A 24 3.36 12.74 -1.12
C THR A 24 4.82 12.32 -1.06
N SER A 25 5.17 11.14 -1.61
CA SER A 25 6.57 10.69 -1.63
C SER A 25 7.41 11.49 -2.63
N LEU A 26 6.86 11.84 -3.80
CA LEU A 26 7.53 12.73 -4.76
C LEU A 26 7.77 14.12 -4.16
N LEU A 27 6.75 14.71 -3.52
CA LEU A 27 6.90 15.98 -2.82
C LEU A 27 7.92 15.88 -1.67
N GLY A 28 7.91 14.76 -0.96
CA GLY A 28 8.90 14.42 0.06
C GLY A 28 10.34 14.42 -0.46
N VAL A 29 10.57 13.79 -1.60
CA VAL A 29 11.91 13.66 -2.18
C VAL A 29 12.40 14.94 -2.84
N PHE A 30 11.52 15.66 -3.55
CA PHE A 30 11.93 16.77 -4.43
C PHE A 30 11.64 18.16 -3.86
N VAL A 31 10.72 18.31 -2.90
CA VAL A 31 10.32 19.62 -2.36
C VAL A 31 10.78 19.76 -0.91
N ASN A 32 10.36 18.84 -0.03
CA ASN A 32 10.73 18.89 1.38
C ASN A 32 10.63 17.51 2.02
N THR A 33 11.76 16.99 2.52
CA THR A 33 11.87 15.67 3.17
C THR A 33 10.86 15.46 4.29
N ASN A 34 10.45 16.51 5.00
CA ASN A 34 9.47 16.41 6.08
C ASN A 34 8.08 15.97 5.59
N ILE A 35 7.77 16.13 4.29
CA ILE A 35 6.52 15.64 3.71
C ILE A 35 6.46 14.11 3.73
N LEU A 36 7.58 13.39 3.72
CA LEU A 36 7.63 11.93 3.84
C LEU A 36 7.05 11.40 5.17
N PHE A 37 7.02 12.23 6.22
CA PHE A 37 6.35 11.84 7.46
C PHE A 37 4.84 11.64 7.28
N ILE A 38 4.20 12.34 6.34
CA ILE A 38 2.76 12.24 6.09
C ILE A 38 2.37 10.81 5.65
N PRO A 39 2.87 10.26 4.53
CA PRO A 39 2.57 8.89 4.14
C PRO A 39 3.13 7.86 5.13
N PHE A 40 4.24 8.15 5.81
CA PHE A 40 4.80 7.27 6.83
C PHE A 40 3.87 7.12 8.05
N ILE A 41 3.41 8.22 8.64
CA ILE A 41 2.53 8.20 9.82
C ILE A 41 1.18 7.57 9.49
N LEU A 42 0.57 7.94 8.35
CA LEU A 42 -0.68 7.31 7.92
C LEU A 42 -0.50 5.82 7.61
N GLY A 43 0.66 5.45 7.04
CA GLY A 43 1.02 4.06 6.78
C GLY A 43 1.21 3.27 8.08
N LEU A 44 1.87 3.84 9.07
CA LEU A 44 2.06 3.24 10.39
C LEU A 44 0.71 3.05 11.10
N PHE A 45 -0.13 4.10 11.09
CA PHE A 45 -1.49 4.03 11.62
C PHE A 45 -2.29 2.91 10.94
N THR A 46 -2.22 2.81 9.61
CA THR A 46 -2.91 1.77 8.83
C THR A 46 -2.44 0.37 9.20
N VAL A 47 -1.12 0.19 9.37
CA VAL A 47 -0.51 -1.10 9.73
C VAL A 47 -0.95 -1.56 11.12
N ILE A 48 -1.00 -0.64 12.09
CA ILE A 48 -1.39 -0.91 13.49
C ILE A 48 -2.89 -1.17 13.61
N THR A 49 -3.71 -0.26 13.08
CA THR A 49 -5.17 -0.29 13.27
C THR A 49 -5.91 -1.17 12.26
N LYS A 50 -5.24 -1.55 11.16
CA LYS A 50 -5.86 -2.19 9.99
C LYS A 50 -6.96 -1.32 9.35
N VAL A 51 -6.97 -0.02 9.62
CA VAL A 51 -7.87 0.98 9.03
C VAL A 51 -7.02 2.01 8.30
N ASN A 52 -7.24 2.14 7.00
CA ASN A 52 -6.54 3.13 6.20
C ASN A 52 -7.32 4.46 6.18
N PRO A 53 -6.79 5.56 6.77
CA PRO A 53 -7.47 6.86 6.81
C PRO A 53 -7.75 7.43 5.41
N VAL A 54 -6.82 7.27 4.47
CA VAL A 54 -6.96 7.74 3.09
C VAL A 54 -8.12 7.03 2.40
N VAL A 55 -8.23 5.71 2.57
CA VAL A 55 -9.36 4.93 2.07
C VAL A 55 -10.66 5.33 2.74
N MET A 56 -10.65 5.55 4.06
CA MET A 56 -11.84 5.95 4.82
C MET A 56 -12.38 7.31 4.37
N LEU A 57 -11.50 8.31 4.24
CA LEU A 57 -11.83 9.65 3.75
C LEU A 57 -12.19 9.64 2.26
N GLY A 58 -11.71 8.66 1.48
CA GLY A 58 -12.06 8.48 0.08
C GLY A 58 -13.45 7.89 -0.17
N LYS A 59 -14.03 7.14 0.79
CA LYS A 59 -15.33 6.45 0.61
C LYS A 59 -16.48 7.36 0.18
N PRO A 60 -16.69 8.55 0.76
CA PRO A 60 -17.78 9.46 0.37
C PRO A 60 -17.67 9.97 -1.07
N PHE A 61 -16.49 9.91 -1.68
CA PHE A 61 -16.26 10.38 -3.06
C PHE A 61 -16.63 9.33 -4.12
N LEU A 62 -17.07 8.13 -3.72
CA LEU A 62 -17.53 7.09 -4.64
C LEU A 62 -18.91 7.45 -5.20
N ARG A 63 -19.00 7.48 -6.54
CA ARG A 63 -20.24 7.82 -7.26
C ARG A 63 -21.24 6.66 -7.38
N LYS A 64 -20.76 5.42 -7.30
CA LYS A 64 -21.58 4.21 -7.45
C LYS A 64 -21.65 3.44 -6.12
N PRO A 65 -22.64 2.57 -5.93
CA PRO A 65 -22.69 1.69 -4.76
C PRO A 65 -21.43 0.80 -4.66
N LEU A 66 -20.96 0.56 -3.44
CA LEU A 66 -19.71 -0.18 -3.16
C LEU A 66 -19.61 -1.54 -3.88
N HIS A 67 -20.72 -2.26 -3.98
CA HIS A 67 -20.77 -3.60 -4.58
C HIS A 67 -20.59 -3.62 -6.11
N THR A 68 -20.67 -2.46 -6.76
CA THR A 68 -20.50 -2.35 -8.22
C THR A 68 -19.03 -2.24 -8.64
N TYR A 69 -18.13 -1.97 -7.70
CA TYR A 69 -16.71 -1.85 -7.96
C TYR A 69 -16.00 -3.19 -7.84
N HIS A 70 -14.94 -3.36 -8.62
CA HIS A 70 -14.05 -4.51 -8.47
C HIS A 70 -13.44 -4.54 -7.05
N PRO A 71 -13.63 -5.64 -6.29
CA PRO A 71 -13.11 -5.76 -4.94
C PRO A 71 -11.64 -6.19 -4.95
N GLU A 72 -10.82 -5.51 -4.15
CA GLU A 72 -9.43 -5.87 -3.84
C GLU A 72 -9.35 -6.43 -2.42
N ASP A 73 -8.49 -7.42 -2.18
CA ASP A 73 -8.31 -8.05 -0.87
C ASP A 73 -7.67 -7.08 0.13
N LYS A 74 -8.33 -6.83 1.27
CA LYS A 74 -7.85 -5.88 2.29
C LYS A 74 -6.49 -6.29 2.87
N ASP A 75 -6.29 -7.57 3.12
CA ASP A 75 -5.03 -8.05 3.71
C ASP A 75 -3.87 -7.92 2.73
N GLN A 76 -4.13 -7.97 1.41
CA GLN A 76 -3.13 -7.70 0.38
C GLN A 76 -2.73 -6.23 0.43
N GLN A 77 -3.70 -5.32 0.57
CA GLN A 77 -3.44 -3.90 0.74
C GLN A 77 -2.66 -3.59 2.03
N ILE A 78 -2.99 -4.25 3.14
CA ILE A 78 -2.23 -4.11 4.41
C ILE A 78 -0.79 -4.63 4.26
N PHE A 79 -0.58 -5.72 3.54
CA PHE A 79 0.77 -6.23 3.26
C PHE A 79 1.59 -5.24 2.43
N ASN A 80 0.99 -4.65 1.39
CA ASN A 80 1.65 -3.62 0.60
C ASN A 80 1.95 -2.38 1.44
N GLN A 81 1.02 -2.00 2.32
CA GLN A 81 1.21 -0.89 3.24
C GLN A 81 2.37 -1.15 4.21
N TRP A 82 2.54 -2.38 4.70
CA TRP A 82 3.70 -2.76 5.52
C TRP A 82 5.02 -2.49 4.79
N ILE A 83 5.14 -2.97 3.55
CA ILE A 83 6.36 -2.79 2.74
C ILE A 83 6.62 -1.29 2.52
N ALA A 84 5.59 -0.53 2.15
CA ALA A 84 5.70 0.90 1.93
C ALA A 84 6.12 1.64 3.21
N THR A 85 5.49 1.36 4.35
CA THR A 85 5.78 2.01 5.64
C THR A 85 7.20 1.72 6.12
N ILE A 86 7.67 0.46 6.04
CA ILE A 86 9.05 0.12 6.42
C ILE A 86 10.05 0.85 5.53
N SER A 87 9.80 0.85 4.22
CA SER A 87 10.70 1.50 3.25
C SER A 87 10.74 3.01 3.43
N LEU A 88 9.60 3.67 3.68
CA LEU A 88 9.55 5.09 4.00
C LEU A 88 10.26 5.40 5.33
N GLY A 89 10.12 4.55 6.34
CA GLY A 89 10.83 4.69 7.61
C GLY A 89 12.34 4.61 7.44
N LEU A 90 12.83 3.67 6.62
CA LEU A 90 14.25 3.56 6.25
C LEU A 90 14.71 4.78 5.44
N ALA A 91 13.91 5.24 4.48
CA ALA A 91 14.23 6.43 3.70
C ALA A 91 14.42 7.66 4.60
N LEU A 92 13.45 7.92 5.50
CA LEU A 92 13.52 8.97 6.50
C LEU A 92 14.78 8.82 7.36
N LEU A 93 15.03 7.63 7.93
CA LEU A 93 16.20 7.37 8.74
C LEU A 93 17.50 7.73 8.01
N PHE A 94 17.67 7.29 6.76
CA PHE A 94 18.87 7.59 5.98
C PHE A 94 19.02 9.06 5.61
N PHE A 95 17.92 9.76 5.30
CA PHE A 95 17.98 11.21 5.09
C PHE A 95 18.43 11.95 6.36
N TYR A 96 17.95 11.54 7.54
CA TYR A 96 18.37 12.15 8.81
C TYR A 96 19.81 11.82 9.20
N LEU A 97 20.33 10.64 8.82
CA LEU A 97 21.73 10.26 8.98
C LEU A 97 22.66 10.89 7.93
N GLY A 98 22.12 11.66 6.98
CA GLY A 98 22.88 12.29 5.89
C GLY A 98 23.25 11.33 4.75
N TRP A 99 22.84 10.06 4.80
CA TRP A 99 23.10 9.08 3.73
C TRP A 99 22.04 9.18 2.62
N ASN A 100 22.10 10.29 1.87
CA ASN A 100 21.08 10.65 0.87
C ASN A 100 20.87 9.57 -0.20
N VAL A 101 21.95 8.91 -0.66
CA VAL A 101 21.85 7.84 -1.67
C VAL A 101 20.94 6.71 -1.20
N ALA A 102 21.13 6.22 0.04
CA ALA A 102 20.28 5.19 0.60
C ALA A 102 18.83 5.69 0.76
N GLY A 103 18.65 6.94 1.24
CA GLY A 103 17.34 7.58 1.34
C GLY A 103 16.58 7.60 0.01
N TYR A 104 17.23 8.02 -1.08
CA TYR A 104 16.64 8.04 -2.42
C TYR A 104 16.30 6.65 -2.95
N ILE A 105 17.12 5.63 -2.68
CA ILE A 105 16.83 4.24 -3.10
C ILE A 105 15.52 3.76 -2.45
N PHE A 106 15.38 3.93 -1.13
CA PHE A 106 14.18 3.47 -0.42
C PHE A 106 12.93 4.27 -0.79
N ALA A 107 13.03 5.60 -0.88
CA ALA A 107 11.90 6.43 -1.31
C ALA A 107 11.51 6.16 -2.77
N GLY A 108 12.51 6.05 -3.65
CA GLY A 108 12.33 5.73 -5.07
C GLY A 108 11.67 4.38 -5.28
N MET A 109 12.03 3.36 -4.50
CA MET A 109 11.39 2.04 -4.54
C MET A 109 9.89 2.13 -4.20
N VAL A 110 9.49 2.93 -3.21
CA VAL A 110 8.08 3.12 -2.85
C VAL A 110 7.33 3.85 -3.96
N ILE A 111 7.91 4.93 -4.49
CA ILE A 111 7.35 5.69 -5.61
C ILE A 111 7.13 4.77 -6.82
N ALA A 112 8.14 3.97 -7.17
CA ALA A 112 8.06 3.03 -8.28
C ALA A 112 7.01 1.94 -8.04
N ALA A 113 7.01 1.31 -6.86
CA ALA A 113 6.07 0.24 -6.54
C ALA A 113 4.61 0.71 -6.53
N SER A 114 4.33 1.87 -5.93
CA SER A 114 2.99 2.46 -5.93
C SER A 114 2.62 3.02 -7.31
N GLY A 115 3.58 3.56 -8.06
CA GLY A 115 3.36 4.06 -9.42
C GLY A 115 3.01 2.94 -10.41
N ILE A 116 3.73 1.83 -10.40
CA ILE A 116 3.42 0.64 -11.23
C ILE A 116 2.05 0.07 -10.84
N ALA A 117 1.69 0.12 -9.55
CA ALA A 117 0.38 -0.35 -9.11
C ALA A 117 -0.79 0.45 -9.72
N LEU A 118 -0.58 1.72 -10.11
CA LEU A 118 -1.59 2.53 -10.80
C LEU A 118 -1.92 2.00 -12.20
N THR A 119 -0.99 1.31 -12.86
CA THR A 119 -1.25 0.66 -14.16
C THR A 119 -2.01 -0.66 -14.01
N GLY A 120 -2.37 -1.03 -12.78
CA GLY A 120 -3.09 -2.26 -12.46
C GLY A 120 -2.21 -3.44 -12.09
N PHE A 121 -0.88 -3.26 -12.00
CA PHE A 121 0.03 -4.32 -11.57
C PHE A 121 0.69 -4.01 -10.22
N CYS A 122 0.23 -4.67 -9.16
CA CYS A 122 0.85 -4.52 -7.85
C CYS A 122 1.85 -5.66 -7.56
N ILE A 123 3.14 -5.34 -7.54
CA ILE A 123 4.24 -6.27 -7.26
C ILE A 123 4.04 -6.96 -5.90
N GLY A 124 3.65 -6.22 -4.86
CA GLY A 124 3.43 -6.79 -3.53
C GLY A 124 2.26 -7.78 -3.48
N CYS A 125 1.16 -7.50 -4.19
CA CYS A 125 0.07 -8.44 -4.35
C CYS A 125 0.52 -9.73 -5.04
N TRP A 126 1.33 -9.62 -6.10
CA TRP A 126 1.88 -10.77 -6.81
C TRP A 126 2.77 -11.64 -5.91
N ILE A 127 3.70 -11.02 -5.17
CA ILE A 127 4.58 -11.74 -4.23
C ILE A 127 3.76 -12.50 -3.18
N ARG A 128 2.79 -11.83 -2.55
CA ARG A 128 1.93 -12.44 -1.53
C ARG A 128 1.11 -13.60 -2.11
N PHE A 129 0.60 -13.45 -3.33
CA PHE A 129 -0.13 -14.50 -4.02
C PHE A 129 0.74 -15.73 -4.28
N GLN A 130 1.96 -15.55 -4.82
CA GLN A 130 2.90 -16.65 -5.05
C GLN A 130 3.24 -17.40 -3.76
N TYR A 131 3.48 -16.66 -2.67
CA TYR A 131 3.73 -17.26 -1.36
C TYR A 131 2.54 -18.09 -0.85
N GLN A 132 1.32 -17.56 -0.96
CA GLN A 132 0.11 -18.27 -0.56
C GLN A 132 -0.10 -19.55 -1.40
N MET A 133 0.09 -19.46 -2.71
CA MET A 133 -0.01 -20.60 -3.62
C MET A 133 1.02 -21.68 -3.28
N TRP A 134 2.28 -21.30 -3.02
CA TRP A 134 3.32 -22.22 -2.58
C TRP A 134 2.97 -22.92 -1.26
N LYS A 135 2.49 -22.16 -0.27
CA LYS A 135 2.04 -22.70 1.03
C LYS A 135 0.88 -23.67 0.85
N HIS A 136 -0.08 -23.35 -0.01
CA HIS A 136 -1.23 -24.21 -0.31
C HIS A 136 -0.80 -25.54 -0.94
N ARG A 137 0.05 -25.50 -1.98
CA ARG A 137 0.57 -26.71 -2.64
C ARG A 137 1.30 -27.63 -1.66
N ARG A 138 2.08 -27.08 -0.72
CA ARG A 138 2.75 -27.86 0.32
C ARG A 138 1.81 -28.49 1.33
N LYS A 139 0.67 -27.86 1.64
CA LYS A 139 -0.35 -28.46 2.51
C LYS A 139 -1.02 -29.64 1.81
N MET A 140 -1.38 -29.48 0.54
CA MET A 140 -1.98 -30.56 -0.24
C MET A 140 -1.04 -31.77 -0.39
N ALA A 141 0.25 -31.54 -0.66
CA ALA A 141 1.24 -32.61 -0.76
C ALA A 141 1.54 -33.34 0.56
N LYS A 142 1.17 -32.76 1.72
CA LYS A 142 1.28 -33.44 3.03
C LYS A 142 0.04 -34.25 3.39
N ASN A 143 -1.08 -33.97 2.73
CA ASN A 143 -2.39 -34.60 2.98
C ASN A 143 -2.74 -35.64 1.92
N ALA A 144 -1.88 -35.83 0.92
CA ALA A 144 -1.95 -36.86 -0.12
C ALA A 144 -0.97 -37.98 0.24
#